data_AF-A0A7Y2NZ42-F1
#
_entry.id   AF-A0A7Y2NZ42-F1
#
_cell.length_a   1.000
_cell.length_b   1.000
_cell.length_c   1.000
_cell.angle_alpha   90.00
_cell.angle_beta   90.00
_cell.angle_gamma   90.00
#
_symmetry.space_group_name_H-M   'P 1'
#
loop_
_entity.id
_entity.type
_entity.pdbx_description
1 polymer ?
#
loop_
_entity_poly.entity_id
_entity_poly.type
_entity_poly.pdbx_seq_one_letter_code
_entity_poly.pdbx_strand_id
1 'polypeptide(L)'
;MSGFPLKFAMSAGTALLFLGTIALNELLFKWLEFAHGISWIYLPAGVRLLCILLFAEAGAIGILVASWLICFFHFFPNDPIRSFAGGILAALAPYLTYRLLVAGRVGPSLAGLGPWRLLGCALAFSIASPLLHHIWFALQGQREGLLHGFFVMASGDLIGTIVVLYTAKLILSMRQQ
;
A
#
# COMPACT_ATOMS: atom_id res chain seq x y z
N MET A 1 18.34 -24.56 -5.12
CA MET A 1 18.61 -23.35 -5.94
C MET A 1 17.37 -22.91 -6.74
N SER A 2 16.19 -22.77 -6.11
CA SER A 2 14.93 -22.41 -6.80
C SER A 2 14.27 -21.10 -6.32
N GLY A 3 14.93 -20.33 -5.44
CA GLY A 3 14.30 -19.17 -4.80
C GLY A 3 14.29 -17.87 -5.63
N PHE A 4 15.26 -17.66 -6.50
CA PHE A 4 15.38 -16.42 -7.28
C PHE A 4 14.26 -16.20 -8.30
N PRO A 5 13.95 -17.16 -9.21
CA PRO A 5 12.88 -16.96 -10.21
C PRO A 5 11.51 -16.77 -9.56
N LEU A 6 11.25 -17.45 -8.42
CA LEU A 6 10.01 -17.30 -7.68
C LEU A 6 9.88 -15.89 -7.05
N LYS A 7 10.93 -15.41 -6.38
CA LYS A 7 10.93 -14.05 -5.79
C LYS A 7 10.80 -12.97 -6.86
N PHE A 8 11.42 -13.18 -8.02
CA PHE A 8 11.25 -12.29 -9.17
C PHE A 8 9.79 -12.29 -9.65
N ALA A 9 9.18 -13.46 -9.84
CA ALA A 9 7.77 -13.56 -10.26
C ALA A 9 6.81 -12.91 -9.24
N MET A 10 7.06 -13.08 -7.93
CA MET A 10 6.29 -12.43 -6.86
C MET A 10 6.41 -10.89 -6.92
N SER A 11 7.62 -10.39 -7.17
CA SER A 11 7.87 -8.94 -7.28
C SER A 11 7.20 -8.37 -8.53
N ALA A 12 7.33 -9.04 -9.68
CA ALA A 12 6.70 -8.63 -10.93
C ALA A 12 5.16 -8.69 -10.84
N GLY A 13 4.60 -9.76 -10.28
CA GLY A 13 3.17 -9.89 -10.05
C GLY A 13 2.63 -8.81 -9.12
N THR A 14 3.38 -8.47 -8.07
CA THR A 14 3.04 -7.34 -7.17
C THR A 14 3.03 -6.01 -7.92
N ALA A 15 4.05 -5.76 -8.74
CA ALA A 15 4.14 -4.52 -9.52
C ALA A 15 2.96 -4.36 -10.46
N LEU A 16 2.62 -5.42 -11.22
CA LEU A 16 1.48 -5.42 -12.14
C LEU A 16 0.15 -5.24 -11.42
N LEU A 17 -0.07 -5.95 -10.31
CA LEU A 17 -1.30 -5.83 -9.53
C LEU A 17 -1.45 -4.42 -8.95
N PHE A 18 -0.38 -3.84 -8.43
CA PHE A 18 -0.40 -2.50 -7.87
C PHE A 18 -0.68 -1.44 -8.94
N LEU A 19 0.03 -1.46 -10.07
CA LEU A 19 -0.22 -0.55 -11.19
C LEU A 19 -1.64 -0.69 -11.74
N GLY A 20 -2.12 -1.92 -11.93
CA GLY A 20 -3.48 -2.19 -12.36
C GLY A 20 -4.53 -1.66 -11.38
N THR A 21 -4.24 -1.74 -10.07
CA THR A 21 -5.14 -1.20 -9.05
C THR A 21 -5.15 0.33 -9.03
N ILE A 22 -4.03 0.99 -9.34
CA ILE A 22 -4.00 2.45 -9.53
C ILE A 22 -4.90 2.83 -10.70
N ALA A 23 -4.73 2.18 -11.86
CA ALA A 23 -5.56 2.44 -13.03
C ALA A 23 -7.06 2.20 -12.75
N LEU A 24 -7.39 1.11 -12.03
CA LEU A 24 -8.75 0.83 -11.60
C LEU A 24 -9.29 1.90 -10.63
N ASN A 25 -8.45 2.37 -9.70
CA ASN A 25 -8.85 3.40 -8.75
C ASN A 25 -9.14 4.73 -9.44
N GLU A 26 -8.32 5.12 -10.43
CA GLU A 26 -8.60 6.30 -11.25
C GLU A 26 -9.90 6.12 -12.06
N LEU A 27 -10.13 4.94 -12.63
CA LEU A 27 -11.35 4.67 -13.39
C LEU A 27 -12.62 4.81 -12.53
N LEU A 28 -12.59 4.31 -11.29
CA LEU A 28 -13.78 4.25 -10.42
C LEU A 28 -13.94 5.45 -9.49
N PHE A 29 -12.83 6.01 -9.00
CA PHE A 29 -12.79 6.90 -7.86
C PHE A 29 -12.00 8.20 -8.11
N LYS A 30 -11.69 8.56 -9.36
CA LYS A 30 -11.00 9.84 -9.65
C LYS A 30 -11.74 11.06 -9.12
N TRP A 31 -13.07 11.03 -9.05
CA TRP A 31 -13.89 12.11 -8.48
C TRP A 31 -13.78 12.23 -6.95
N LEU A 32 -13.15 11.26 -6.28
CA LEU A 32 -12.83 11.26 -4.85
C LEU A 32 -11.37 11.65 -4.56
N GLU A 33 -10.59 11.95 -5.60
CA GLU A 33 -9.19 12.34 -5.48
C GLU A 33 -9.07 13.74 -4.88
N PHE A 34 -8.26 13.85 -3.82
CA PHE A 34 -7.91 15.12 -3.20
C PHE A 34 -6.61 15.67 -3.78
N ALA A 35 -5.64 14.80 -4.00
CA ALA A 35 -4.38 15.09 -4.70
C ALA A 35 -3.84 13.79 -5.30
N HIS A 36 -2.88 13.87 -6.24
CA HIS A 36 -2.26 12.68 -6.82
C HIS A 36 -1.75 11.72 -5.74
N GLY A 37 -2.32 10.51 -5.71
CA GLY A 37 -2.01 9.48 -4.72
C GLY A 37 -2.69 9.64 -3.35
N ILE A 38 -3.59 10.62 -3.18
CA ILE A 38 -4.40 10.88 -1.98
C ILE A 38 -5.87 10.98 -2.38
N SER A 39 -6.68 10.02 -1.96
CA SER A 39 -8.10 9.93 -2.31
C SER A 39 -8.92 9.50 -1.09
N TRP A 40 -10.20 9.87 -1.03
CA TRP A 40 -11.13 9.37 0.00
C TRP A 40 -11.41 7.87 -0.11
N ILE A 41 -11.20 7.27 -1.28
CA ILE A 41 -11.16 5.81 -1.48
C ILE A 41 -9.91 5.48 -2.29
N TYR A 42 -9.02 4.67 -1.70
CA TYR A 42 -7.73 4.35 -2.31
C TYR A 42 -7.42 2.85 -2.22
N LEU A 43 -7.99 2.08 -3.16
CA LEU A 43 -7.74 0.64 -3.30
C LEU A 43 -6.24 0.27 -3.39
N PRO A 44 -5.35 1.06 -4.03
CA PRO A 44 -3.94 0.74 -4.10
C PRO A 44 -3.29 0.59 -2.71
N ALA A 45 -3.79 1.27 -1.68
CA ALA A 45 -3.34 1.07 -0.29
C ALA A 45 -3.47 -0.38 0.18
N GLY A 46 -4.63 -0.99 -0.08
CA GLY A 46 -4.88 -2.36 0.30
C GLY A 46 -3.98 -3.35 -0.42
N VAL A 47 -3.70 -3.11 -1.70
CA VAL A 47 -2.78 -3.95 -2.48
C VAL A 47 -1.35 -3.84 -1.98
N ARG A 48 -0.90 -2.63 -1.60
CA ARG A 48 0.42 -2.42 -0.97
C ARG A 48 0.59 -3.33 0.25
N LEU A 49 -0.38 -3.33 1.17
CA LEU A 49 -0.31 -4.17 2.36
C LEU A 49 -0.49 -5.66 2.04
N LEU A 50 -1.47 -6.01 1.19
CA LEU A 50 -1.75 -7.39 0.80
C LEU A 50 -0.51 -8.08 0.21
N CYS A 51 0.15 -7.45 -0.77
CA CYS A 51 1.30 -8.04 -1.44
C CYS A 51 2.47 -8.25 -0.48
N ILE A 52 2.68 -7.37 0.50
CA ILE A 52 3.72 -7.55 1.51
C ILE A 52 3.33 -8.64 2.51
N LEU A 53 2.06 -8.75 2.90
CA LEU A 53 1.61 -9.88 3.73
C LEU A 53 1.76 -11.23 3.03
N LEU A 54 1.61 -11.29 1.70
CA LEU A 54 1.72 -12.52 0.93
C LEU A 54 3.16 -12.87 0.54
N PHE A 55 3.96 -11.86 0.18
CA PHE A 55 5.27 -12.06 -0.48
C PHE A 55 6.44 -11.41 0.27
N ALA A 56 6.20 -10.85 1.45
CA ALA A 56 7.20 -10.22 2.31
C ALA A 56 8.11 -9.24 1.54
N GLU A 57 9.42 -9.47 1.56
CA GLU A 57 10.42 -8.61 0.91
C GLU A 57 10.26 -8.55 -0.61
N ALA A 58 9.83 -9.65 -1.25
CA ALA A 58 9.57 -9.65 -2.69
C ALA A 58 8.38 -8.75 -3.04
N GLY A 59 7.33 -8.76 -2.21
CA GLY A 59 6.22 -7.82 -2.32
C GLY A 59 6.67 -6.37 -2.16
N ALA A 60 7.51 -6.10 -1.16
CA ALA A 60 8.03 -4.75 -0.92
C ALA A 60 8.84 -4.21 -2.10
N ILE A 61 9.69 -5.05 -2.71
CA ILE A 61 10.44 -4.69 -3.93
C ILE A 61 9.50 -4.40 -5.10
N GLY A 62 8.48 -5.24 -5.30
CA GLY A 62 7.46 -5.02 -6.34
C GLY A 62 6.73 -3.68 -6.17
N ILE A 63 6.30 -3.36 -4.95
CA ILE A 63 5.66 -2.08 -4.62
C ILE A 63 6.63 -0.92 -4.86
N LEU A 64 7.89 -1.03 -4.44
CA LEU A 64 8.89 0.03 -4.62
C LEU A 64 9.10 0.36 -6.10
N VAL A 65 9.35 -0.67 -6.93
CA VAL A 65 9.59 -0.49 -8.37
C VAL A 65 8.36 0.10 -9.05
N ALA A 66 7.17 -0.45 -8.80
CA ALA A 66 5.94 0.07 -9.39
C ALA A 66 5.62 1.50 -8.92
N SER A 67 5.88 1.80 -7.65
CA SER A 67 5.67 3.14 -7.09
C SER A 67 6.63 4.15 -7.71
N TRP A 68 7.89 3.80 -7.95
CA TRP A 68 8.79 4.67 -8.71
C TRP A 68 8.32 4.87 -10.14
N LEU A 69 7.92 3.81 -10.85
CA LEU A 69 7.41 3.94 -12.21
C LEU A 69 6.23 4.93 -12.27
N ILE A 70 5.21 4.75 -11.44
CA ILE A 70 4.06 5.66 -11.46
C ILE A 70 4.42 7.07 -10.98
N CYS A 71 5.30 7.20 -9.99
CA CYS A 71 5.70 8.50 -9.48
C CYS A 71 6.56 9.31 -10.47
N PHE A 72 7.49 8.67 -11.18
CA PHE A 72 8.35 9.35 -12.15
C PHE A 72 7.68 9.63 -13.49
N PHE A 73 6.71 8.80 -13.90
CA PHE A 73 6.10 8.94 -15.23
C PHE A 73 4.69 9.50 -15.23
N HIS A 74 3.98 9.48 -14.08
CA HIS A 74 2.57 9.87 -14.02
C HIS A 74 2.27 10.89 -12.92
N PHE A 75 2.54 10.57 -11.65
CA PHE A 75 2.13 11.46 -10.54
C PHE A 75 2.98 12.72 -10.43
N PHE A 76 4.31 12.60 -10.52
CA PHE A 76 5.23 13.72 -10.24
C PHE A 76 6.39 13.82 -11.26
N PRO A 77 6.12 13.80 -12.58
CA PRO A 77 7.19 13.72 -13.59
C PRO A 77 8.19 14.89 -13.56
N ASN A 78 7.78 16.03 -13.02
CA ASN A 78 8.61 17.24 -12.92
C ASN A 78 9.24 17.44 -11.53
N ASP A 79 9.09 16.48 -10.62
CA ASP A 79 9.61 16.57 -9.25
C ASP A 79 10.29 15.24 -8.85
N PRO A 80 11.54 15.01 -9.29
CA PRO A 80 12.22 13.73 -9.09
C PRO A 80 12.48 13.42 -7.62
N ILE A 81 12.63 14.44 -6.77
CA ILE A 81 12.82 14.28 -5.32
C ILE A 81 11.53 13.72 -4.71
N ARG A 82 10.37 14.31 -5.05
CA ARG A 82 9.07 13.79 -4.63
C ARG A 82 8.79 12.41 -5.22
N SER A 83 9.16 12.15 -6.48
CA SER A 83 8.96 10.83 -7.07
C SER A 83 9.76 9.74 -6.37
N PHE A 84 11.03 10.03 -6.07
CA PHE A 84 11.90 9.11 -5.36
C PHE A 84 11.38 8.82 -3.95
N ALA A 85 11.07 9.89 -3.19
CA ALA A 85 10.53 9.76 -1.83
C ALA A 85 9.18 9.05 -1.83
N GLY A 86 8.27 9.39 -2.75
CA GLY A 86 6.95 8.74 -2.87
C GLY A 86 7.06 7.24 -3.08
N GLY A 87 8.00 6.78 -3.92
CA GLY A 87 8.26 5.35 -4.10
C GLY A 87 8.75 4.65 -2.83
N ILE A 88 9.68 5.27 -2.11
CA ILE A 88 10.18 4.76 -0.83
C ILE A 88 9.06 4.69 0.21
N LEU A 89 8.31 5.79 0.39
CA LEU A 89 7.26 5.88 1.41
C LEU A 89 6.11 4.91 1.13
N ALA A 90 5.76 4.71 -0.15
CA ALA A 90 4.73 3.76 -0.58
C ALA A 90 5.08 2.31 -0.21
N ALA A 91 6.35 1.91 -0.31
CA ALA A 91 6.81 0.58 0.05
C ALA A 91 7.15 0.44 1.55
N LEU A 92 7.68 1.49 2.17
CA LEU A 92 8.18 1.47 3.54
C LEU A 92 7.04 1.35 4.57
N ALA A 93 5.97 2.13 4.42
CA ALA A 93 4.84 2.10 5.36
C ALA A 93 4.21 0.70 5.56
N PRO A 94 3.81 -0.01 4.48
CA PRO A 94 3.24 -1.36 4.62
C PRO A 94 4.31 -2.37 5.08
N TYR A 95 5.58 -2.20 4.68
CA TYR A 95 6.67 -3.08 5.11
C TYR A 95 6.96 -2.96 6.62
N LEU A 96 7.00 -1.75 7.17
CA LEU A 96 7.14 -1.54 8.62
C LEU A 96 5.95 -2.14 9.37
N THR A 97 4.72 -1.96 8.84
CA THR A 97 3.53 -2.58 9.42
C THR A 97 3.65 -4.11 9.47
N TYR A 98 4.10 -4.73 8.37
CA TYR A 98 4.39 -6.17 8.32
C TYR A 98 5.45 -6.59 9.34
N ARG A 99 6.55 -5.86 9.46
CA ARG A 99 7.64 -6.18 10.39
C ARG A 99 7.19 -6.11 11.85
N LEU A 100 6.35 -5.14 12.21
CA LEU A 100 5.76 -5.04 13.54
C LEU A 100 4.85 -6.22 13.87
N LEU A 101 4.04 -6.67 12.90
CA LEU A 101 3.18 -7.85 13.06
C LEU A 101 4.01 -9.13 13.30
N VAL A 102 5.05 -9.34 12.49
CA VAL A 102 5.95 -10.49 12.65
C VAL A 102 6.67 -10.44 14.00
N ALA A 103 7.16 -9.27 14.42
CA ALA A 103 7.80 -9.09 15.73
C ALA A 103 6.87 -9.40 16.89
N GLY A 104 5.57 -9.08 16.76
CA GLY A 104 4.52 -9.43 17.72
C GLY A 104 4.12 -10.91 17.75
N ARG A 105 4.84 -11.80 17.04
CA ARG A 105 4.52 -13.24 16.86
C ARG A 105 3.13 -13.49 16.27
N VAL A 106 2.59 -12.53 15.52
CA VAL A 106 1.38 -12.75 14.73
C VAL A 106 1.80 -13.62 13.54
N GLY A 107 1.19 -14.80 13.41
CA GLY A 107 1.53 -15.77 12.36
C GLY A 107 1.55 -15.12 10.97
N PRO A 108 2.55 -15.43 10.12
CA PRO A 108 2.84 -14.65 8.90
C PRO A 108 1.84 -14.89 7.75
N SER A 109 0.93 -15.87 7.88
CA SER A 109 0.03 -16.22 6.78
C SER A 109 -1.31 -15.48 6.88
N LEU A 110 -1.72 -14.88 5.76
CA LEU A 110 -3.04 -14.25 5.61
C LEU A 110 -4.19 -15.23 5.90
N ALA A 111 -4.00 -16.52 5.60
CA ALA A 111 -4.96 -17.58 5.92
C ALA A 111 -5.13 -17.74 7.44
N GLY A 112 -4.03 -17.68 8.21
CA GLY A 112 -4.04 -17.81 9.67
C GLY A 112 -4.43 -16.55 10.43
N LEU A 113 -4.53 -15.39 9.78
CA LEU A 113 -4.98 -14.13 10.40
C LEU A 113 -6.50 -14.12 10.57
N GLY A 114 -6.99 -14.16 11.81
CA GLY A 114 -8.42 -13.93 12.09
C GLY A 114 -8.89 -12.55 11.60
N PRO A 115 -10.19 -12.36 11.29
CA PRO A 115 -10.73 -11.10 10.77
C PRO A 115 -10.36 -9.87 11.62
N TRP A 116 -10.39 -10.00 12.95
CA TRP A 116 -10.02 -8.92 13.88
C TRP A 116 -8.55 -8.53 13.79
N ARG A 117 -7.65 -9.48 13.57
CA ARG A 117 -6.23 -9.19 13.37
C ARG A 117 -6.02 -8.48 12.03
N LEU A 118 -6.74 -8.91 10.99
CA LEU A 118 -6.73 -8.27 9.68
C LEU A 118 -7.20 -6.81 9.74
N LEU A 119 -8.26 -6.54 10.51
CA LEU A 119 -8.73 -5.18 10.80
C LEU A 119 -7.66 -4.37 11.55
N GLY A 120 -7.01 -4.96 12.55
CA GLY A 120 -5.88 -4.34 13.25
C GLY A 120 -4.74 -3.96 12.32
N CYS A 121 -4.38 -4.84 11.37
CA CYS A 121 -3.38 -4.53 10.34
C CYS A 121 -3.82 -3.35 9.46
N ALA A 122 -5.09 -3.34 9.03
CA ALA A 122 -5.64 -2.26 8.22
C ALA A 122 -5.58 -0.91 8.95
N LEU A 123 -5.99 -0.89 10.21
CA LEU A 123 -5.95 0.31 11.06
C LEU A 123 -4.51 0.81 11.26
N ALA A 124 -3.60 -0.07 11.66
CA ALA A 124 -2.20 0.30 11.88
C ALA A 124 -1.55 0.87 10.60
N PHE A 125 -1.77 0.20 9.46
CA PHE A 125 -1.25 0.65 8.18
C PHE A 125 -1.88 1.98 7.73
N SER A 126 -3.19 2.14 7.89
CA SER A 126 -3.92 3.36 7.50
C SER A 126 -3.50 4.60 8.28
N ILE A 127 -2.82 4.43 9.42
CA ILE A 127 -2.22 5.53 10.18
C ILE A 127 -0.74 5.68 9.80
N ALA A 128 0.01 4.57 9.72
CA ALA A 128 1.44 4.59 9.44
C ALA A 128 1.78 5.17 8.05
N SER A 129 0.97 4.85 7.03
CA SER A 129 1.13 5.35 5.66
C SER A 129 1.02 6.88 5.58
N PRO A 130 -0.11 7.51 5.95
CA PRO A 130 -0.22 8.96 5.91
C PRO A 130 0.73 9.65 6.89
N LEU A 131 1.07 9.05 8.03
CA LEU A 131 2.04 9.63 8.95
C LEU A 131 3.41 9.81 8.28
N LEU A 132 3.91 8.78 7.60
CA LEU A 132 5.19 8.86 6.89
C LEU A 132 5.16 9.88 5.74
N HIS A 133 4.08 9.91 4.96
CA HIS A 133 3.93 10.87 3.86
C HIS A 133 3.83 12.31 4.37
N HIS A 134 3.06 12.55 5.44
CA HIS A 134 2.85 13.89 5.97
C HIS A 134 4.04 14.42 6.78
N ILE A 135 4.82 13.55 7.43
CA ILE A 135 6.14 13.92 7.97
C ILE A 135 7.03 14.40 6.82
N TRP A 136 7.10 13.64 5.72
CA TRP A 136 7.87 14.05 4.54
C TRP A 136 7.38 15.39 3.96
N PHE A 137 6.07 15.58 3.79
CA PHE A 137 5.49 16.84 3.31
C PHE A 137 5.86 18.02 4.21
N ALA A 138 5.78 17.85 5.54
CA ALA A 138 6.16 18.88 6.50
C ALA A 138 7.65 19.23 6.42
N LEU A 139 8.52 18.23 6.23
CA LEU A 139 9.97 18.43 6.03
C LEU A 139 10.28 19.18 4.73
N GLN A 140 9.47 18.98 3.69
CA GLN A 140 9.56 19.72 2.42
C GLN A 140 8.90 21.11 2.47
N GLY A 141 8.49 21.57 3.66
CA GLY A 141 7.91 22.91 3.85
C GLY A 141 6.44 23.04 3.46
N GLN A 142 5.77 21.95 3.06
CA GLN A 142 4.34 21.96 2.73
C GLN A 142 3.54 21.96 4.04
N ARG A 143 2.97 23.12 4.42
CA ARG A 143 2.25 23.28 5.70
C ARG A 143 0.74 23.45 5.53
N GLU A 144 0.30 23.99 4.40
CA GLU A 144 -1.11 24.20 4.13
C GLU A 144 -1.83 22.87 3.90
N GLY A 145 -3.00 22.71 4.52
CA GLY A 145 -3.84 21.53 4.32
C GLY A 145 -3.27 20.20 4.84
N LEU A 146 -2.12 20.19 5.55
CA LEU A 146 -1.48 18.95 6.05
C LEU A 146 -2.44 18.08 6.86
N LEU A 147 -3.19 18.68 7.80
CA LEU A 147 -4.14 17.93 8.62
C LEU A 147 -5.29 17.37 7.79
N HIS A 148 -5.85 18.17 6.88
CA HIS A 148 -6.94 17.73 6.02
C HIS A 148 -6.48 16.58 5.12
N GLY A 149 -5.35 16.73 4.42
CA GLY A 149 -4.78 15.68 3.58
C GLY A 149 -4.46 14.41 4.36
N PHE A 150 -4.03 14.53 5.63
CA PHE A 150 -3.76 13.37 6.48
C PHE A 150 -5.04 12.57 6.72
N PHE A 151 -6.15 13.25 7.04
CA PHE A 151 -7.44 12.59 7.25
C PHE A 151 -8.00 11.97 5.97
N VAL A 152 -7.86 12.65 4.82
CA VAL A 152 -8.26 12.09 3.52
C VAL A 152 -7.47 10.81 3.25
N MET A 153 -6.14 10.88 3.35
CA MET A 153 -5.26 9.75 3.07
C MET A 153 -5.49 8.59 4.05
N ALA A 154 -5.67 8.87 5.34
CA ALA A 154 -5.97 7.85 6.34
C ALA A 154 -7.32 7.15 6.05
N SER A 155 -8.34 7.92 5.68
CA SER A 155 -9.67 7.37 5.35
C SER A 155 -9.60 6.51 4.08
N GLY A 156 -8.97 7.02 3.02
CA GLY A 156 -8.79 6.28 1.77
C GLY A 156 -7.96 5.03 1.93
N ASP A 157 -6.86 5.10 2.66
CA ASP A 157 -6.01 3.96 2.97
C ASP A 157 -6.77 2.92 3.80
N LEU A 158 -7.55 3.35 4.81
CA LEU A 158 -8.36 2.43 5.63
C LEU A 158 -9.42 1.70 4.80
N ILE A 159 -10.25 2.45 4.06
CA ILE A 159 -11.33 1.90 3.25
C ILE A 159 -10.75 0.96 2.19
N GLY A 160 -9.75 1.42 1.44
CA GLY A 160 -9.11 0.61 0.39
C GLY A 160 -8.46 -0.66 0.95
N THR A 161 -7.84 -0.56 2.13
CA THR A 161 -7.23 -1.72 2.79
C THR A 161 -8.25 -2.72 3.28
N ILE A 162 -9.34 -2.29 3.91
CA ILE A 162 -10.42 -3.19 4.33
C ILE A 162 -11.00 -3.90 3.11
N VAL A 163 -11.36 -3.16 2.05
CA VAL A 163 -11.95 -3.74 0.84
C VAL A 163 -11.03 -4.82 0.25
N VAL A 164 -9.76 -4.51 0.02
CA VAL A 164 -8.83 -5.46 -0.62
C VAL A 164 -8.54 -6.67 0.27
N LEU A 165 -8.22 -6.45 1.55
CA LEU A 165 -7.84 -7.53 2.45
C LEU A 165 -9.00 -8.50 2.71
N TYR A 166 -10.21 -7.99 2.93
CA TYR A 166 -11.39 -8.84 3.15
C TYR A 166 -11.84 -9.55 1.87
N THR A 167 -11.72 -8.90 0.70
CA THR A 167 -11.96 -9.57 -0.58
C THR A 167 -10.98 -10.73 -0.77
N ALA A 168 -9.69 -10.52 -0.51
CA ALA A 168 -8.68 -11.58 -0.57
C ALA A 168 -8.97 -12.70 0.44
N LYS A 169 -9.39 -12.37 1.67
CA LYS A 169 -9.78 -13.33 2.70
C LYS A 169 -10.95 -14.20 2.25
N LEU A 170 -11.99 -13.61 1.67
CA LEU A 170 -13.17 -14.31 1.16
C LEU A 170 -12.82 -15.26 0.01
N ILE A 171 -11.99 -14.81 -0.93
CA ILE A 171 -11.51 -15.65 -2.04
C ILE A 171 -10.73 -16.86 -1.51
N LEU A 172 -9.89 -16.66 -0.49
CA LEU A 172 -9.15 -17.75 0.15
C LEU A 172 -10.06 -18.73 0.89
N SER A 173 -11.09 -18.24 1.60
CA SER A 173 -12.03 -19.13 2.31
C SER A 173 -12.86 -19.98 1.35
N MET A 174 -13.23 -19.46 0.18
CA MET A 174 -13.97 -20.22 -0.84
C MET A 174 -13.11 -21.32 -1.49
N ARG A 175 -11.78 -21.16 -1.52
CA ARG A 175 -10.85 -22.16 -2.08
C ARG A 175 -10.42 -23.26 -1.11
N GLN A 176 -10.71 -23.09 0.18
CA GLN A 176 -10.40 -24.07 1.24
C GLN A 176 -11.60 -24.98 1.58
N GLN A 177 -12.73 -24.79 0.90
CA GLN A 177 -13.90 -25.67 0.90
C GLN A 177 -13.82 -26.64 -0.27
#